data_AF-A0ABD0VEN6-F1
#
_entry.id   AF-A0ABD0VEN6-F1
#
_cell.length_a   1.000
_cell.length_b   1.000
_cell.length_c   1.000
_cell.angle_alpha   90.00
_cell.angle_beta   90.00
_cell.angle_gamma   90.00
#
_symmetry.space_group_name_H-M   'P 1'
#
loop_
_entity.id
_entity.type
_entity.pdbx_description
1 polymer ?
#
loop_
_entity_poly.entity_id
_entity_poly.type
_entity_poly.pdbx_seq_one_letter_code
_entity_poly.pdbx_strand_id
1 'polypeptide(L)'
;MAPTPLRSPLSIVTNLIPPSPSFYHSHYPLAHSPIPRLPSSALSLNSHGHLTVRCLTRIALTDAAFTLSIFKKLSLDQNEVDALLQRHPEIESAAIASPDSLRLRIDILLSIGLSNSALWRTIIKRPDILTSPEAGLFFNFVHEDSVELLPTKLERLLIRTDPALFPGLVMRTKLLLKHGFPHEKLGHLLNVVDIKRAFCERTIEDIEEVILFLQRYGWPEIIVRRPKLLNLDLHNQLIPRAQFFADLAGGDEESSAILIRKLPAVLAYTVEHLQSHLEFWRSVGLTGEQVFKIALVYPNIFSVSRERKLTSRIEFLEQCGLNAEDIFKFLVKAPLFVSLSFEDNIAKKLAFLVKLGYVYRTKEMALAVGAATRTSSENMQKVIGLFFSYGFSCEDVLAMSRKHPQVLQYNCESLEKKMEFLINDMQRDVGELLNFPAFLGYKLDDRIKYRYEIKMANRGKGSSIIHLLSVSDKSFYVKTNKWIEAVTDCNSDRASP
;
A
#
# COMPACT_ATOMS: atom_id res chain seq x y z
N MET A 1 -34.02 -19.38 23.05
CA MET A 1 -34.02 -18.06 23.74
C MET A 1 -34.07 -16.95 22.69
N ALA A 2 -34.47 -15.74 23.06
CA ALA A 2 -34.86 -14.68 22.13
C ALA A 2 -33.67 -13.99 21.41
N PRO A 3 -33.87 -13.41 20.21
CA PRO A 3 -32.88 -12.62 19.50
C PRO A 3 -32.82 -11.17 19.98
N THR A 4 -31.64 -10.57 19.99
CA THR A 4 -31.43 -9.12 20.21
C THR A 4 -31.61 -8.33 18.91
N PRO A 5 -32.35 -7.21 18.89
CA PRO A 5 -32.71 -6.50 17.66
C PRO A 5 -31.67 -5.48 17.19
N LEU A 6 -31.70 -5.19 15.88
CA LEU A 6 -31.03 -4.04 15.28
C LEU A 6 -31.64 -2.71 15.75
N ARG A 7 -30.87 -1.61 15.64
CA ARG A 7 -31.40 -0.24 15.55
C ARG A 7 -30.85 0.49 14.33
N SER A 8 -31.73 1.27 13.70
CA SER A 8 -31.51 2.08 12.51
C SER A 8 -31.38 3.59 12.88
N PRO A 9 -31.05 4.49 11.92
CA PRO A 9 -30.47 5.81 12.23
C PRO A 9 -31.37 7.05 11.97
N LEU A 10 -30.78 8.24 12.17
CA LEU A 10 -31.10 9.58 11.62
C LEU A 10 -32.06 10.54 12.38
N SER A 11 -31.49 11.70 12.74
CA SER A 11 -32.01 13.09 12.59
C SER A 11 -30.88 14.03 13.04
N ILE A 12 -30.40 15.09 12.36
CA ILE A 12 -30.87 16.04 11.32
C ILE A 12 -31.48 17.35 11.89
N VAL A 13 -30.58 18.35 12.04
CA VAL A 13 -30.71 19.78 11.70
C VAL A 13 -31.79 20.64 12.37
N THR A 14 -31.36 21.69 13.10
CA THR A 14 -31.54 23.11 12.69
C THR A 14 -30.62 24.07 13.48
N ASN A 15 -30.33 25.24 12.90
CA ASN A 15 -29.53 26.33 13.51
C ASN A 15 -30.41 27.30 14.30
N LEU A 16 -29.81 28.19 15.12
CA LEU A 16 -29.90 29.67 14.96
C LEU A 16 -29.05 30.45 16.00
N ILE A 17 -28.74 31.71 15.68
CA ILE A 17 -27.80 32.67 16.32
C ILE A 17 -28.33 34.10 16.00
N PRO A 18 -28.11 35.21 16.76
CA PRO A 18 -27.71 35.44 18.16
C PRO A 18 -28.87 36.13 18.96
N PRO A 19 -28.67 36.98 20.01
CA PRO A 19 -28.20 38.37 19.81
C PRO A 19 -27.25 38.96 20.91
N SER A 20 -26.81 40.19 20.69
CA SER A 20 -26.12 41.14 21.60
C SER A 20 -26.43 42.57 21.10
N PRO A 21 -26.09 43.70 21.78
CA PRO A 21 -25.42 43.93 23.08
C PRO A 21 -26.43 44.47 24.16
N SER A 22 -26.32 45.55 24.98
CA SER A 22 -25.37 46.70 25.10
C SER A 22 -25.51 47.59 26.36
N PHE A 23 -24.38 48.21 26.73
CA PHE A 23 -24.16 49.57 27.30
C PHE A 23 -24.48 49.99 28.76
N TYR A 24 -23.66 50.96 29.20
CA TYR A 24 -23.73 51.89 30.36
C TYR A 24 -23.41 51.34 31.78
N HIS A 25 -22.72 52.07 32.69
CA HIS A 25 -22.01 53.36 32.58
C HIS A 25 -20.74 53.42 33.47
N SER A 26 -19.89 54.42 33.22
CA SER A 26 -18.61 54.80 33.86
C SER A 26 -18.58 54.99 35.39
N HIS A 27 -17.40 54.89 36.02
CA HIS A 27 -16.73 56.01 36.73
C HIS A 27 -15.24 55.73 37.08
N TYR A 28 -14.42 56.80 37.16
CA TYR A 28 -13.03 56.83 37.66
C TYR A 28 -12.99 56.98 39.21
N PRO A 29 -11.88 56.59 39.87
CA PRO A 29 -10.93 57.62 40.35
C PRO A 29 -9.44 57.24 40.21
N LEU A 30 -8.55 58.08 40.75
CA LEU A 30 -7.08 58.07 40.58
C LEU A 30 -6.29 57.59 41.81
N ALA A 31 -5.02 57.27 41.55
CA ALA A 31 -3.84 57.51 42.41
C ALA A 31 -3.35 56.45 43.44
N HIS A 32 -2.06 56.60 43.75
CA HIS A 32 -1.25 56.00 44.82
C HIS A 32 -0.85 54.51 44.71
N SER A 33 0.28 54.29 44.04
CA SER A 33 1.12 53.09 44.18
C SER A 33 1.78 53.02 45.57
N PRO A 34 1.68 51.89 46.30
CA PRO A 34 2.47 51.66 47.50
C PRO A 34 3.87 51.14 47.14
N ILE A 35 4.92 51.80 47.64
CA ILE A 35 6.31 51.32 47.51
C ILE A 35 6.50 50.09 48.41
N PRO A 36 6.93 48.93 47.89
CA PRO A 36 7.28 47.78 48.72
C PRO A 36 8.47 48.10 49.63
N ARG A 37 8.33 47.87 50.94
CA ARG A 37 9.41 48.08 51.92
C ARG A 37 10.45 46.95 51.81
N LEU A 38 11.73 47.31 51.74
CA LEU A 38 12.85 46.36 51.85
C LEU A 38 12.91 45.75 53.26
N PRO A 39 13.26 44.46 53.41
CA PRO A 39 13.46 43.83 54.71
C PRO A 39 14.74 44.34 55.41
N SER A 40 14.67 44.48 56.73
CA SER A 40 15.64 45.23 57.56
C SER A 40 16.94 44.48 57.88
N SER A 41 17.48 43.69 56.94
CA SER A 41 18.59 42.75 57.19
C SER A 41 19.82 42.97 56.29
N ALA A 42 20.15 44.24 55.99
CA ALA A 42 21.21 44.60 55.05
C ALA A 42 22.25 45.63 55.57
N LEU A 43 22.25 45.95 56.88
CA LEU A 43 23.18 46.90 57.50
C LEU A 43 23.95 46.26 58.66
N SER A 44 25.28 46.29 58.60
CA SER A 44 26.15 45.96 59.73
C SER A 44 27.17 47.09 59.92
N LEU A 45 27.17 47.74 61.08
CA LEU A 45 28.25 48.66 61.45
C LEU A 45 29.51 47.86 61.77
N ASN A 46 30.64 48.28 61.21
CA ASN A 46 31.95 47.95 61.77
C ASN A 46 32.32 48.98 62.87
N SER A 47 33.30 48.66 63.71
CA SER A 47 33.72 49.44 64.90
C SER A 47 34.23 50.87 64.63
N HIS A 48 34.28 51.30 63.36
CA HIS A 48 34.68 52.65 62.92
C HIS A 48 33.57 53.37 62.10
N GLY A 49 32.30 52.98 62.28
CA GLY A 49 31.14 53.82 61.92
C GLY A 49 30.74 53.89 60.43
N HIS A 50 31.45 53.22 59.52
CA HIS A 50 31.09 53.18 58.10
C HIS A 50 30.07 52.08 57.77
N LEU A 51 29.10 52.41 56.92
CA LEU A 51 28.08 51.49 56.37
C LEU A 51 28.61 50.81 55.11
N THR A 52 28.68 49.47 55.09
CA THR A 52 29.06 48.68 53.91
C THR A 52 27.87 47.91 53.35
N VAL A 53 27.37 48.33 52.19
CA VAL A 53 26.34 47.59 51.45
C VAL A 53 26.99 46.42 50.72
N ARG A 54 26.60 45.18 51.03
CA ARG A 54 26.98 44.01 50.24
C ARG A 54 26.28 44.06 48.88
N CYS A 55 27.02 44.40 47.84
CA CYS A 55 26.54 44.36 46.47
C CYS A 55 26.35 42.91 46.01
N LEU A 56 25.11 42.43 45.99
CA LEU A 56 24.75 41.21 45.26
C LEU A 56 24.83 41.50 43.75
N THR A 57 25.55 40.66 43.02
CA THR A 57 25.92 40.91 41.62
C THR A 57 24.72 40.94 40.70
N ARG A 58 24.58 42.04 39.96
CA ARG A 58 23.44 42.38 39.08
C ARG A 58 23.35 41.55 37.79
N ILE A 59 23.96 40.37 37.75
CA ILE A 59 24.20 39.56 36.55
C ILE A 59 23.20 38.40 36.44
N ALA A 60 22.96 37.66 37.54
CA ALA A 60 22.07 36.49 37.51
C ALA A 60 20.60 36.78 37.16
N LEU A 61 20.14 38.02 37.35
CA LEU A 61 18.73 38.40 37.12
C LEU A 61 18.39 38.67 35.63
N THR A 62 19.37 38.90 34.76
CA THR A 62 19.13 39.08 33.32
C THR A 62 19.01 37.74 32.60
N ASP A 63 19.83 36.77 33.00
CA ASP A 63 20.00 35.52 32.25
C ASP A 63 18.79 34.60 32.46
N ALA A 64 18.28 34.49 33.69
CA ALA A 64 17.03 33.80 33.99
C ALA A 64 15.85 34.38 33.18
N ALA A 65 15.69 35.71 33.19
CA ALA A 65 14.64 36.41 32.43
C ALA A 65 14.74 36.17 30.91
N PHE A 66 15.96 35.98 30.39
CA PHE A 66 16.19 35.69 28.98
C PHE A 66 15.95 34.22 28.62
N THR A 67 16.37 33.27 29.45
CA THR A 67 16.07 31.83 29.27
C THR A 67 14.55 31.60 29.30
N LEU A 68 13.84 32.25 30.22
CA LEU A 68 12.37 32.24 30.29
C LEU A 68 11.71 32.76 29.00
N SER A 69 12.33 33.71 28.28
CA SER A 69 11.83 34.19 26.98
C SER A 69 11.81 33.11 25.90
N ILE A 70 12.72 32.12 25.98
CA ILE A 70 12.82 31.01 25.02
C ILE A 70 11.69 30.02 25.27
N PHE A 71 11.54 29.56 26.53
CA PHE A 71 10.54 28.57 26.91
C PHE A 71 9.09 29.12 26.88
N LYS A 72 8.90 30.45 26.91
CA LYS A 72 7.58 31.09 26.75
C LYS A 72 6.85 30.70 25.46
N LYS A 73 7.57 30.37 24.37
CA LYS A 73 6.96 29.82 23.13
C LYS A 73 6.18 28.52 23.38
N LEU A 74 6.64 27.70 24.32
CA LEU A 74 6.03 26.40 24.65
C LEU A 74 4.81 26.51 25.57
N SER A 75 4.43 27.73 25.99
CA SER A 75 3.26 28.00 26.84
C SER A 75 3.34 27.38 28.25
N LEU A 76 4.56 27.24 28.77
CA LEU A 76 4.86 26.72 30.11
C LEU A 76 4.68 27.79 31.20
N ASP A 77 4.43 27.36 32.43
CA ASP A 77 4.43 28.28 33.58
C ASP A 77 5.84 28.57 34.13
N GLN A 78 5.95 29.65 34.92
CA GLN A 78 7.22 30.11 35.49
C GLN A 78 7.93 29.03 36.33
N ASN A 79 7.17 28.33 37.17
CA ASN A 79 7.67 27.31 38.08
C ASN A 79 8.05 26.03 37.33
N GLU A 80 7.33 25.68 36.25
CA GLU A 80 7.69 24.58 35.36
C GLU A 80 9.07 24.77 34.73
N VAL A 81 9.37 25.98 34.24
CA VAL A 81 10.68 26.28 33.62
C VAL A 81 11.77 26.36 34.69
N ASP A 82 11.54 27.05 35.81
CA ASP A 82 12.52 27.14 36.89
C ASP A 82 12.85 25.74 37.47
N ALA A 83 11.86 24.85 37.59
CA ALA A 83 12.06 23.47 38.01
C ALA A 83 12.75 22.58 36.96
N LEU A 84 12.71 22.92 35.67
CA LEU A 84 13.51 22.26 34.64
C LEU A 84 14.98 22.65 34.78
N LEU A 85 15.26 23.96 34.84
CA LEU A 85 16.63 24.49 34.89
C LEU A 85 17.36 24.03 36.15
N GLN A 86 16.68 24.03 37.32
CA GLN A 86 17.21 23.46 38.57
C GLN A 86 17.58 21.97 38.49
N ARG A 87 16.97 21.20 37.59
CA ARG A 87 17.27 19.77 37.39
C ARG A 87 18.33 19.53 36.32
N HIS A 88 18.45 20.45 35.36
CA HIS A 88 19.26 20.30 34.15
C HIS A 88 19.99 21.61 33.82
N PRO A 89 20.98 22.01 34.63
CA PRO A 89 21.76 23.25 34.43
C PRO A 89 22.53 23.27 33.10
N GLU A 90 22.70 22.13 32.42
CA GLU A 90 23.22 22.07 31.05
C GLU A 90 22.33 22.85 30.05
N ILE A 91 21.01 22.89 30.26
CA ILE A 91 20.09 23.69 29.41
C ILE A 91 20.33 25.19 29.64
N GLU A 92 20.48 25.61 30.91
CA GLU A 92 20.76 27.02 31.24
C GLU A 92 22.13 27.44 30.69
N SER A 93 23.14 26.59 30.88
CA SER A 93 24.49 26.80 30.35
C SER A 93 24.50 26.90 28.81
N ALA A 94 23.74 26.06 28.11
CA ALA A 94 23.59 26.11 26.66
C ALA A 94 22.79 27.33 26.18
N ALA A 95 21.75 27.74 26.93
CA ALA A 95 20.97 28.94 26.65
C ALA A 95 21.78 30.23 26.84
N ILE A 96 22.72 30.26 27.79
CA ILE A 96 23.68 31.36 27.97
C ILE A 96 24.75 31.34 26.87
N ALA A 97 25.29 30.17 26.52
CA ALA A 97 26.38 30.05 25.54
C ALA A 97 25.95 30.23 24.07
N SER A 98 24.75 29.78 23.68
CA SER A 98 24.23 29.95 22.31
C SER A 98 22.69 29.99 22.28
N PRO A 99 22.07 31.08 22.77
CA PRO A 99 20.61 31.17 22.92
C PRO A 99 19.86 31.01 21.59
N ASP A 100 20.39 31.55 20.50
CA ASP A 100 19.72 31.49 19.21
C ASP A 100 19.82 30.10 18.55
N SER A 101 20.84 29.30 18.90
CA SER A 101 20.88 27.87 18.53
C SER A 101 19.79 27.08 19.24
N LEU A 102 19.57 27.34 20.54
CA LEU A 102 18.52 26.67 21.32
C LEU A 102 17.11 27.10 20.89
N ARG A 103 16.91 28.39 20.56
CA ARG A 103 15.69 28.88 19.91
C ARG A 103 15.44 28.19 18.57
N LEU A 104 16.44 28.17 17.69
CA LEU A 104 16.33 27.56 16.36
C LEU A 104 15.96 26.07 16.46
N ARG A 105 16.57 25.32 17.39
CA ARG A 105 16.23 23.91 17.64
C ARG A 105 14.78 23.72 18.07
N ILE A 106 14.26 24.58 18.95
CA ILE A 106 12.85 24.55 19.35
C ILE A 106 11.94 24.88 18.16
N ASP A 107 12.25 25.93 17.40
CA ASP A 107 11.45 26.34 16.23
C ASP A 107 11.45 25.28 15.12
N ILE A 108 12.56 24.57 14.91
CA ILE A 108 12.64 23.42 13.99
C ILE A 108 11.80 22.23 14.49
N LEU A 109 11.87 21.90 15.78
CA LEU A 109 11.06 20.80 16.33
C LEU A 109 9.55 21.09 16.23
N LEU A 110 9.15 22.36 16.36
CA LEU A 110 7.78 22.82 16.13
C LEU A 110 7.41 22.81 14.63
N SER A 111 8.32 23.21 13.72
CA SER A 111 8.05 23.22 12.27
C SER A 111 7.94 21.82 11.67
N ILE A 112 8.68 20.83 12.22
CA ILE A 112 8.54 19.40 11.91
C ILE A 112 7.20 18.83 12.45
N GLY A 113 6.50 19.55 13.33
CA GLY A 113 5.14 19.22 13.75
C GLY A 113 4.99 18.58 15.14
N LEU A 114 5.99 18.66 16.01
CA LEU A 114 5.75 18.40 17.44
C LEU A 114 4.89 19.51 18.03
N SER A 115 3.80 19.16 18.73
CA SER A 115 3.06 20.15 19.51
C SER A 115 3.89 20.64 20.71
N ASN A 116 3.64 21.86 21.18
CA ASN A 116 4.23 22.39 22.42
C ASN A 116 4.17 21.36 23.59
N SER A 117 3.02 20.70 23.74
CA SER A 117 2.78 19.67 24.77
C SER A 117 3.47 18.33 24.51
N ALA A 118 3.89 18.03 23.28
CA ALA A 118 4.73 16.87 22.97
C ALA A 118 6.20 17.19 23.19
N LEU A 119 6.65 18.35 22.71
CA LEU A 119 8.00 18.85 22.90
C LEU A 119 8.33 19.02 24.40
N TRP A 120 7.42 19.59 25.20
CA TRP A 120 7.58 19.66 26.66
C TRP A 120 7.76 18.28 27.32
N ARG A 121 6.90 17.32 26.99
CA ARG A 121 6.99 15.93 27.51
C ARG A 121 8.25 15.19 27.02
N THR A 122 8.84 15.60 25.90
CA THR A 122 10.15 15.12 25.45
C THR A 122 11.26 15.75 26.29
N ILE A 123 11.29 17.08 26.43
CA ILE A 123 12.33 17.83 27.17
C ILE A 123 12.41 17.38 28.64
N ILE A 124 11.27 17.23 29.35
CA ILE A 124 11.25 16.73 30.74
C ILE A 124 11.94 15.36 30.88
N LYS A 125 11.84 14.50 29.86
CA LYS A 125 12.34 13.12 29.91
C LYS A 125 13.76 12.99 29.38
N ARG A 126 14.13 13.87 28.44
CA ARG A 126 15.38 13.86 27.67
C ARG A 126 15.81 15.30 27.35
N PRO A 127 16.33 16.04 28.35
CA PRO A 127 16.76 17.44 28.21
C PRO A 127 17.96 17.57 27.25
N ASP A 128 18.79 16.52 27.21
CA ASP A 128 19.98 16.35 26.36
C ASP A 128 19.70 16.50 24.87
N ILE A 129 18.44 16.31 24.44
CA ILE A 129 17.99 16.46 23.05
C ILE A 129 18.03 17.92 22.59
N LEU A 130 17.93 18.89 23.49
CA LEU A 130 18.12 20.31 23.15
C LEU A 130 19.60 20.71 23.06
N THR A 131 20.50 20.07 23.81
CA THR A 131 21.91 20.49 23.95
C THR A 131 22.87 19.70 23.05
N SER A 132 22.60 18.42 22.77
CA SER A 132 23.42 17.54 21.93
C SER A 132 23.61 18.08 20.50
N PRO A 133 24.85 18.25 19.99
CA PRO A 133 25.12 18.50 18.57
C PRO A 133 24.51 17.44 17.64
N GLU A 134 24.57 16.17 18.06
CA GLU A 134 24.16 14.98 17.32
C GLU A 134 22.64 14.94 17.06
N ALA A 135 21.84 15.35 18.05
CA ALA A 135 20.40 15.54 17.88
C ALA A 135 20.07 16.65 16.87
N GLY A 136 20.85 17.75 16.89
CA GLY A 136 20.72 18.85 15.94
C GLY A 136 20.89 18.40 14.49
N LEU A 137 21.89 17.56 14.20
CA LEU A 137 22.11 16.98 12.87
C LEU A 137 20.88 16.20 12.34
N PHE A 138 20.13 15.53 13.23
CA PHE A 138 18.89 14.86 12.86
C PHE A 138 17.71 15.81 12.67
N PHE A 139 17.63 16.92 13.42
CA PHE A 139 16.58 17.91 13.19
C PHE A 139 16.78 18.64 11.87
N ASN A 140 18.02 19.05 11.57
CA ASN A 140 18.40 19.60 10.27
C ASN A 140 18.09 18.62 9.15
N PHE A 141 18.49 17.34 9.26
CA PHE A 141 18.12 16.30 8.30
C PHE A 141 16.60 16.20 8.07
N VAL A 142 15.79 16.11 9.14
CA VAL A 142 14.33 15.98 9.01
C VAL A 142 13.69 17.24 8.42
N HIS A 143 14.25 18.43 8.68
CA HIS A 143 13.72 19.71 8.18
C HIS A 143 14.18 20.05 6.76
N GLU A 144 15.47 19.98 6.48
CA GLU A 144 16.11 20.32 5.20
C GLU A 144 15.75 19.29 4.13
N ASP A 145 15.96 18.00 4.40
CA ASP A 145 15.53 16.90 3.52
C ASP A 145 14.00 16.61 3.65
N SER A 146 13.23 17.52 4.27
CA SER A 146 11.74 17.55 4.26
C SER A 146 11.07 16.21 4.59
N VAL A 147 11.55 15.53 5.62
CA VAL A 147 11.20 14.12 5.91
C VAL A 147 9.94 14.04 6.78
N GLU A 148 8.77 13.83 6.16
CA GLU A 148 7.49 13.74 6.88
C GLU A 148 7.45 12.59 7.90
N LEU A 149 7.68 12.90 9.18
CA LEU A 149 7.53 12.00 10.32
C LEU A 149 6.23 12.28 11.07
N LEU A 150 5.51 11.22 11.44
CA LEU A 150 4.34 11.35 12.31
C LEU A 150 4.78 11.91 13.67
N PRO A 151 4.14 12.95 14.24
CA PRO A 151 4.58 13.56 15.50
C PRO A 151 4.68 12.56 16.66
N THR A 152 3.80 11.57 16.71
CA THR A 152 3.84 10.48 17.71
C THR A 152 4.94 9.44 17.47
N LYS A 153 5.46 9.32 16.23
CA LYS A 153 6.64 8.51 15.91
C LYS A 153 7.91 9.27 16.28
N LEU A 154 7.97 10.57 15.96
CA LEU A 154 9.08 11.46 16.30
C LEU A 154 9.25 11.59 17.82
N GLU A 155 8.18 11.94 18.57
CA GLU A 155 8.23 12.05 20.05
C GLU A 155 8.78 10.76 20.70
N ARG A 156 8.35 9.60 20.21
CA ARG A 156 8.81 8.28 20.69
C ARG A 156 10.25 7.97 20.31
N LEU A 157 10.71 8.41 19.13
CA LEU A 157 12.08 8.25 18.67
C LEU A 157 13.01 9.10 19.55
N LEU A 158 12.69 10.38 19.72
CA LEU A 158 13.42 11.32 20.57
C LEU A 158 13.55 10.76 22.01
N ILE A 159 12.43 10.40 22.65
CA ILE A 159 12.46 9.90 24.04
C ILE A 159 13.29 8.61 24.21
N ARG A 160 13.30 7.70 23.22
CA ARG A 160 13.86 6.34 23.36
C ARG A 160 15.24 6.12 22.78
N THR A 161 15.70 6.98 21.87
CA THR A 161 17.01 6.85 21.21
C THR A 161 18.06 7.69 21.94
N ASP A 162 19.30 7.23 21.95
CA ASP A 162 20.45 8.01 22.41
C ASP A 162 20.86 9.01 21.29
N PRO A 163 21.03 10.32 21.57
CA PRO A 163 21.50 11.27 20.59
C PRO A 163 22.74 10.86 19.80
N ALA A 164 23.68 10.13 20.40
CA ALA A 164 24.87 9.61 19.72
C ALA A 164 24.56 8.67 18.55
N LEU A 165 23.35 8.08 18.50
CA LEU A 165 22.90 7.22 17.40
C LEU A 165 22.30 7.98 16.22
N PHE A 166 21.95 9.27 16.39
CA PHE A 166 21.31 10.07 15.33
C PHE A 166 22.19 10.33 14.09
N PRO A 167 23.49 10.66 14.20
CA PRO A 167 24.33 10.88 13.02
C PRO A 167 24.47 9.60 12.17
N GLY A 168 24.57 8.44 12.85
CA GLY A 168 24.54 7.14 12.19
C GLY A 168 23.19 6.82 11.54
N LEU A 169 22.07 7.21 12.12
CA LEU A 169 20.75 7.09 11.48
C LEU A 169 20.66 7.95 10.21
N VAL A 170 21.08 9.22 10.27
CA VAL A 170 21.11 10.13 9.12
C VAL A 170 22.00 9.58 8.00
N MET A 171 23.22 9.12 8.34
CA MET A 171 24.14 8.54 7.37
C MET A 171 23.57 7.29 6.68
N ARG A 172 22.97 6.37 7.44
CA ARG A 172 22.35 5.14 6.88
C ARG A 172 21.08 5.42 6.06
N THR A 173 20.32 6.47 6.39
CA THR A 173 19.18 6.90 5.55
C THR A 173 19.64 7.58 4.26
N LYS A 174 20.69 8.41 4.30
CA LYS A 174 21.33 8.97 3.10
C LYS A 174 22.03 7.89 2.24
N LEU A 175 22.50 6.78 2.82
CA LEU A 175 22.93 5.59 2.07
C LEU A 175 21.79 5.02 1.21
N LEU A 176 20.56 4.90 1.75
CA LEU A 176 19.43 4.39 0.96
C LEU A 176 19.16 5.29 -0.26
N LEU A 177 19.22 6.62 -0.07
CA LEU A 177 19.05 7.61 -1.14
C LEU A 177 20.18 7.51 -2.19
N LYS A 178 21.44 7.37 -1.76
CA LYS A 178 22.61 7.14 -2.66
C LYS A 178 22.41 5.91 -3.55
N HIS A 179 21.77 4.86 -3.03
CA HIS A 179 21.44 3.65 -3.80
C HIS A 179 20.07 3.74 -4.50
N GLY A 180 19.52 4.95 -4.68
CA GLY A 180 18.33 5.22 -5.50
C GLY A 180 16.99 5.03 -4.81
N PHE A 181 16.92 4.94 -3.47
CA PHE A 181 15.64 4.94 -2.77
C PHE A 181 14.90 6.28 -2.97
N PRO A 182 13.60 6.30 -3.33
CA PRO A 182 12.89 7.55 -3.61
C PRO A 182 12.75 8.45 -2.38
N HIS A 183 13.18 9.70 -2.51
CA HIS A 183 13.22 10.67 -1.43
C HIS A 183 11.85 10.91 -0.79
N GLU A 184 10.81 11.05 -1.62
CA GLU A 184 9.42 11.27 -1.24
C GLU A 184 8.73 10.02 -0.64
N LYS A 185 9.49 8.92 -0.44
CA LYS A 185 9.06 7.73 0.28
C LYS A 185 9.79 7.56 1.63
N LEU A 186 10.77 8.42 1.94
CA LEU A 186 11.61 8.28 3.14
C LEU A 186 10.83 8.53 4.45
N GLY A 187 9.93 9.51 4.48
CA GLY A 187 9.00 9.72 5.60
C GLY A 187 8.11 8.49 5.83
N HIS A 188 7.53 7.92 4.77
CA HIS A 188 6.73 6.69 4.87
C HIS A 188 7.55 5.50 5.39
N LEU A 189 8.77 5.31 4.88
CA LEU A 189 9.71 4.28 5.32
C LEU A 189 9.95 4.38 6.83
N LEU A 190 10.44 5.54 7.30
CA LEU A 190 10.77 5.77 8.70
C LEU A 190 9.56 5.69 9.63
N ASN A 191 8.36 6.09 9.17
CA ASN A 191 7.13 5.91 9.94
C ASN A 191 6.75 4.43 10.14
N VAL A 192 6.92 3.58 9.12
CA VAL A 192 6.46 2.18 9.12
C VAL A 192 7.46 1.18 9.74
N VAL A 193 8.77 1.43 9.61
CA VAL A 193 9.83 0.54 10.16
C VAL A 193 10.03 0.70 11.66
N ASP A 194 10.72 -0.26 12.27
CA ASP A 194 11.35 -0.04 13.57
C ASP A 194 12.71 0.62 13.32
N ILE A 195 12.81 1.92 13.59
CA ILE A 195 14.01 2.72 13.27
C ILE A 195 15.24 2.20 14.03
N LYS A 196 15.06 1.70 15.27
CA LYS A 196 16.18 1.21 16.08
C LYS A 196 16.78 -0.04 15.43
N ARG A 197 15.92 -1.00 15.05
CA ARG A 197 16.33 -2.29 14.48
C ARG A 197 16.71 -2.22 12.99
N ALA A 198 16.08 -1.34 12.22
CA ALA A 198 16.38 -1.18 10.80
C ALA A 198 17.67 -0.36 10.54
N PHE A 199 18.06 0.53 11.47
CA PHE A 199 19.19 1.44 11.26
C PHE A 199 20.15 1.55 12.45
N CYS A 200 19.66 1.80 13.67
CA CYS A 200 20.57 2.12 14.79
C CYS A 200 21.40 0.92 15.29
N GLU A 201 20.84 -0.29 15.23
CA GLU A 201 21.45 -1.55 15.68
C GLU A 201 22.33 -2.23 14.62
N ARG A 202 22.65 -1.54 13.51
CA ARG A 202 23.33 -2.10 12.34
C ARG A 202 24.55 -1.26 11.94
N THR A 203 25.54 -1.83 11.26
CA THR A 203 26.66 -1.05 10.68
C THR A 203 26.21 -0.25 9.45
N ILE A 204 27.13 0.34 8.67
CA ILE A 204 26.80 0.91 7.35
C ILE A 204 26.78 -0.24 6.32
N GLU A 205 27.76 -1.11 6.47
CA GLU A 205 28.11 -2.28 5.68
C GLU A 205 26.96 -3.30 5.70
N ASP A 206 26.35 -3.57 6.86
CA ASP A 206 25.16 -4.42 7.03
C ASP A 206 23.98 -3.97 6.17
N ILE A 207 23.87 -2.66 5.93
CA ILE A 207 22.76 -2.04 5.18
C ILE A 207 23.10 -1.99 3.69
N GLU A 208 24.36 -1.74 3.33
CA GLU A 208 24.84 -1.88 1.96
C GLU A 208 24.69 -3.35 1.48
N GLU A 209 25.01 -4.34 2.31
CA GLU A 209 24.79 -5.76 1.99
C GLU A 209 23.30 -6.09 1.81
N VAL A 210 22.40 -5.54 2.65
CA VAL A 210 20.94 -5.69 2.46
C VAL A 210 20.48 -5.05 1.15
N ILE A 211 21.00 -3.87 0.78
CA ILE A 211 20.66 -3.22 -0.49
C ILE A 211 21.11 -4.11 -1.65
N LEU A 212 22.36 -4.58 -1.64
CA LEU A 212 22.93 -5.47 -2.67
C LEU A 212 22.14 -6.78 -2.79
N PHE A 213 21.82 -7.43 -1.66
CA PHE A 213 20.96 -8.62 -1.63
C PHE A 213 19.56 -8.36 -2.23
N LEU A 214 18.98 -7.18 -2.00
CA LEU A 214 17.66 -6.81 -2.50
C LEU A 214 17.66 -6.32 -3.96
N GLN A 215 18.81 -6.01 -4.57
CA GLN A 215 18.88 -5.60 -5.99
C GLN A 215 18.30 -6.67 -6.93
N ARG A 216 18.70 -7.94 -6.77
CA ARG A 216 18.10 -9.06 -7.54
C ARG A 216 16.59 -9.22 -7.31
N TYR A 217 16.07 -8.74 -6.18
CA TYR A 217 14.63 -8.77 -5.84
C TYR A 217 13.89 -7.46 -6.14
N GLY A 218 14.49 -6.53 -6.89
CA GLY A 218 13.86 -5.29 -7.31
C GLY A 218 13.89 -4.17 -6.25
N TRP A 219 15.03 -3.96 -5.61
CA TRP A 219 15.36 -2.69 -4.95
C TRP A 219 15.23 -1.51 -5.94
N PRO A 220 14.75 -0.32 -5.51
CA PRO A 220 14.20 0.01 -4.18
C PRO A 220 12.72 -0.38 -4.02
N GLU A 221 12.04 -0.69 -5.12
CA GLU A 221 10.58 -0.87 -5.21
C GLU A 221 10.04 -2.03 -4.35
N ILE A 222 10.88 -3.00 -3.99
CA ILE A 222 10.58 -4.04 -3.00
C ILE A 222 10.36 -3.46 -1.58
N ILE A 223 11.19 -2.49 -1.17
CA ILE A 223 11.10 -1.82 0.14
C ILE A 223 10.07 -0.70 0.11
N VAL A 224 9.91 0.04 -0.99
CA VAL A 224 8.82 1.04 -1.14
C VAL A 224 7.45 0.38 -0.91
N ARG A 225 7.21 -0.81 -1.47
CA ARG A 225 5.96 -1.56 -1.26
C ARG A 225 5.87 -2.29 0.09
N ARG A 226 7.00 -2.69 0.69
CA ARG A 226 7.04 -3.36 2.01
C ARG A 226 8.19 -2.85 2.89
N PRO A 227 8.06 -1.65 3.49
CA PRO A 227 9.09 -1.03 4.34
C PRO A 227 9.61 -1.95 5.46
N LYS A 228 8.70 -2.73 6.09
CA LYS A 228 9.02 -3.63 7.20
C LYS A 228 9.99 -4.77 6.88
N LEU A 229 10.35 -5.00 5.61
CA LEU A 229 11.41 -5.94 5.27
C LEU A 229 12.79 -5.46 5.77
N LEU A 230 13.02 -4.15 5.95
CA LEU A 230 14.25 -3.64 6.59
C LEU A 230 14.33 -3.95 8.09
N ASN A 231 13.23 -4.34 8.74
CA ASN A 231 13.27 -4.84 10.11
C ASN A 231 13.81 -6.28 10.18
N LEU A 232 13.90 -7.01 9.06
CA LEU A 232 14.35 -8.40 9.05
C LEU A 232 15.88 -8.46 9.01
N ASP A 233 16.42 -9.45 9.71
CA ASP A 233 17.86 -9.74 9.65
C ASP A 233 18.24 -10.35 8.28
N LEU A 234 19.44 -10.06 7.80
CA LEU A 234 19.87 -10.50 6.46
C LEU A 234 20.09 -12.02 6.43
N HIS A 235 21.00 -12.54 7.25
CA HIS A 235 21.45 -13.93 7.17
C HIS A 235 20.47 -14.91 7.85
N ASN A 236 19.81 -14.50 8.93
CA ASN A 236 18.91 -15.36 9.70
C ASN A 236 17.46 -15.29 9.23
N GLN A 237 17.08 -14.29 8.39
CA GLN A 237 15.70 -14.11 7.96
C GLN A 237 15.56 -13.89 6.44
N LEU A 238 16.14 -12.85 5.85
CA LEU A 238 15.93 -12.53 4.43
C LEU A 238 16.50 -13.60 3.49
N ILE A 239 17.75 -14.02 3.71
CA ILE A 239 18.42 -15.05 2.90
C ILE A 239 17.66 -16.40 2.95
N PRO A 240 17.38 -17.02 4.12
CA PRO A 240 16.67 -18.31 4.17
C PRO A 240 15.26 -18.29 3.57
N ARG A 241 14.55 -17.17 3.70
CA ARG A 241 13.19 -17.00 3.14
C ARG A 241 13.20 -16.82 1.62
N ALA A 242 14.23 -16.20 1.06
CA ALA A 242 14.42 -16.12 -0.38
C ALA A 242 14.93 -17.45 -0.95
N GLN A 243 15.83 -18.13 -0.23
CA GLN A 243 16.37 -19.44 -0.60
C GLN A 243 15.25 -20.49 -0.71
N PHE A 244 14.31 -20.52 0.24
CA PHE A 244 13.12 -21.40 0.15
C PHE A 244 12.39 -21.29 -1.22
N PHE A 245 12.27 -20.09 -1.78
CA PHE A 245 11.64 -19.90 -3.09
C PHE A 245 12.56 -20.28 -4.26
N ALA A 246 13.88 -20.19 -4.12
CA ALA A 246 14.83 -20.69 -5.12
C ALA A 246 14.90 -22.23 -5.12
N ASP A 247 14.92 -22.87 -3.95
CA ASP A 247 14.86 -24.33 -3.80
C ASP A 247 13.55 -24.88 -4.38
N LEU A 248 12.43 -24.22 -4.08
CA LEU A 248 11.11 -24.54 -4.61
C LEU A 248 11.00 -24.31 -6.14
N ALA A 249 11.83 -23.42 -6.70
CA ALA A 249 12.01 -23.22 -8.13
C ALA A 249 12.94 -24.25 -8.80
N GLY A 250 13.55 -25.17 -8.04
CA GLY A 250 14.56 -26.09 -8.55
C GLY A 250 15.91 -25.43 -8.86
N GLY A 251 16.21 -24.28 -8.24
CA GLY A 251 17.42 -23.49 -8.47
C GLY A 251 17.25 -22.29 -9.42
N ASP A 252 16.07 -22.08 -10.00
CA ASP A 252 15.80 -20.90 -10.83
C ASP A 252 15.61 -19.63 -9.97
N GLU A 253 16.74 -18.95 -9.72
CA GLU A 253 16.79 -17.68 -9.00
C GLU A 253 15.98 -16.56 -9.68
N GLU A 254 15.89 -16.50 -11.00
CA GLU A 254 15.17 -15.42 -11.69
C GLU A 254 13.65 -15.62 -11.56
N SER A 255 13.13 -16.84 -11.72
CA SER A 255 11.73 -17.13 -11.42
C SER A 255 11.40 -16.91 -9.93
N SER A 256 12.30 -17.27 -9.02
CA SER A 256 12.16 -16.95 -7.59
C SER A 256 12.09 -15.43 -7.37
N ALA A 257 12.98 -14.68 -8.03
CA ALA A 257 12.98 -13.22 -7.99
C ALA A 257 11.73 -12.60 -8.65
N ILE A 258 11.14 -13.22 -9.69
CA ILE A 258 9.86 -12.81 -10.27
C ILE A 258 8.72 -12.98 -9.25
N LEU A 259 8.69 -14.11 -8.52
CA LEU A 259 7.70 -14.37 -7.47
C LEU A 259 7.81 -13.33 -6.34
N ILE A 260 9.04 -13.09 -5.85
CA ILE A 260 9.31 -12.12 -4.78
C ILE A 260 9.00 -10.69 -5.24
N ARG A 261 9.37 -10.29 -6.48
CA ARG A 261 9.03 -8.98 -7.06
C ARG A 261 7.51 -8.79 -7.19
N LYS A 262 6.74 -9.84 -7.50
CA LYS A 262 5.27 -9.80 -7.58
C LYS A 262 4.61 -9.60 -6.22
N LEU A 263 5.09 -10.29 -5.17
CA LEU A 263 4.56 -10.12 -3.81
C LEU A 263 5.68 -10.08 -2.76
N PRO A 264 6.30 -8.91 -2.50
CA PRO A 264 7.35 -8.77 -1.49
C PRO A 264 6.95 -9.21 -0.08
N ALA A 265 5.65 -9.29 0.21
CA ALA A 265 5.12 -9.77 1.48
C ALA A 265 5.45 -11.25 1.78
N VAL A 266 5.83 -12.07 0.78
CA VAL A 266 6.18 -13.48 1.05
C VAL A 266 7.40 -13.61 1.96
N LEU A 267 8.35 -12.67 1.87
CA LEU A 267 9.53 -12.61 2.74
C LEU A 267 9.20 -12.19 4.19
N ALA A 268 7.96 -11.80 4.49
CA ALA A 268 7.54 -11.56 5.87
C ALA A 268 7.23 -12.86 6.64
N TYR A 269 6.86 -13.94 5.95
CA TYR A 269 6.61 -15.25 6.55
C TYR A 269 7.91 -15.94 6.98
N THR A 270 7.84 -16.80 7.98
CA THR A 270 8.97 -17.62 8.40
C THR A 270 9.11 -18.85 7.51
N VAL A 271 10.27 -19.52 7.50
CA VAL A 271 10.50 -20.69 6.65
C VAL A 271 9.57 -21.85 7.06
N GLU A 272 9.27 -22.00 8.35
CA GLU A 272 8.34 -23.01 8.88
C GLU A 272 6.91 -22.75 8.39
N HIS A 273 6.46 -21.48 8.35
CA HIS A 273 5.15 -21.13 7.79
C HIS A 273 5.08 -21.50 6.30
N LEU A 274 6.12 -21.19 5.52
CA LEU A 274 6.19 -21.47 4.08
C LEU A 274 6.23 -22.99 3.80
N GLN A 275 7.09 -23.71 4.51
CA GLN A 275 7.19 -25.16 4.48
C GLN A 275 5.86 -25.84 4.85
N SER A 276 5.16 -25.35 5.88
CA SER A 276 3.86 -25.91 6.29
C SER A 276 2.74 -25.72 5.25
N HIS A 277 2.88 -24.75 4.33
CA HIS A 277 2.00 -24.64 3.16
C HIS A 277 2.43 -25.60 2.04
N LEU A 278 3.73 -25.75 1.79
CA LEU A 278 4.25 -26.73 0.83
C LEU A 278 3.87 -28.17 1.22
N GLU A 279 3.88 -28.50 2.51
CA GLU A 279 3.40 -29.79 3.05
C GLU A 279 1.90 -29.99 2.83
N PHE A 280 1.07 -28.95 3.07
CA PHE A 280 -0.36 -29.00 2.76
C PHE A 280 -0.60 -29.29 1.26
N TRP A 281 0.11 -28.60 0.36
CA TRP A 281 -0.04 -28.84 -1.08
C TRP A 281 0.48 -30.23 -1.50
N ARG A 282 1.53 -30.74 -0.85
CA ARG A 282 2.00 -32.13 -1.02
C ARG A 282 0.97 -33.15 -0.53
N SER A 283 0.20 -32.89 0.53
CA SER A 283 -0.89 -33.79 0.95
C SER A 283 -2.09 -33.79 -0.01
N VAL A 284 -2.25 -32.75 -0.82
CA VAL A 284 -3.20 -32.70 -1.97
C VAL A 284 -2.61 -33.40 -3.22
N GLY A 285 -1.36 -33.90 -3.14
CA GLY A 285 -0.68 -34.60 -4.23
C GLY A 285 0.04 -33.70 -5.24
N LEU A 286 0.22 -32.40 -4.95
CA LEU A 286 0.98 -31.50 -5.83
C LEU A 286 2.49 -31.57 -5.55
N THR A 287 3.29 -31.56 -6.62
CA THR A 287 4.75 -31.45 -6.51
C THR A 287 5.18 -30.03 -6.14
N GLY A 288 6.41 -29.86 -5.62
CA GLY A 288 6.95 -28.52 -5.33
C GLY A 288 6.97 -27.61 -6.57
N GLU A 289 7.34 -28.18 -7.72
CA GLU A 289 7.36 -27.49 -9.02
C GLU A 289 5.94 -27.06 -9.45
N GLN A 290 4.90 -27.87 -9.22
CA GLN A 290 3.50 -27.51 -9.47
C GLN A 290 3.04 -26.37 -8.54
N VAL A 291 3.40 -26.42 -7.25
CA VAL A 291 3.12 -25.34 -6.28
C VAL A 291 3.82 -24.05 -6.71
N PHE A 292 5.07 -24.14 -7.16
CA PHE A 292 5.83 -22.99 -7.67
C PHE A 292 5.19 -22.37 -8.91
N LYS A 293 4.77 -23.21 -9.88
CA LYS A 293 4.04 -22.76 -11.09
C LYS A 293 2.73 -22.05 -10.75
N ILE A 294 1.99 -22.48 -9.72
CA ILE A 294 0.81 -21.73 -9.24
C ILE A 294 1.26 -20.43 -8.54
N ALA A 295 2.30 -20.47 -7.70
CA ALA A 295 2.80 -19.30 -6.97
C ALA A 295 3.35 -18.19 -7.89
N LEU A 296 3.94 -18.55 -9.04
CA LEU A 296 4.34 -17.59 -10.09
C LEU A 296 3.16 -16.81 -10.67
N VAL A 297 1.95 -17.39 -10.70
CA VAL A 297 0.71 -16.72 -11.09
C VAL A 297 0.08 -15.99 -9.89
N TYR A 298 0.17 -16.57 -8.69
CA TYR A 298 -0.50 -16.08 -7.49
C TYR A 298 0.31 -16.40 -6.21
N PRO A 299 1.29 -15.55 -5.81
CA PRO A 299 2.17 -15.84 -4.68
C PRO A 299 1.45 -15.92 -3.32
N ASN A 300 0.26 -15.32 -3.22
CA ASN A 300 -0.64 -15.38 -2.06
C ASN A 300 -1.12 -16.82 -1.74
N ILE A 301 -0.78 -17.85 -2.53
CA ILE A 301 -0.99 -19.26 -2.18
C ILE A 301 -0.28 -19.66 -0.86
N PHE A 302 0.78 -18.93 -0.47
CA PHE A 302 1.45 -19.03 0.84
C PHE A 302 0.84 -18.13 1.93
N SER A 303 -0.22 -17.38 1.62
CA SER A 303 -0.87 -16.40 2.50
C SER A 303 -2.29 -16.78 2.93
N VAL A 304 -2.92 -17.73 2.25
CA VAL A 304 -4.28 -18.17 2.54
C VAL A 304 -4.27 -19.25 3.62
N SER A 305 -5.01 -19.02 4.72
CA SER A 305 -5.12 -19.95 5.84
C SER A 305 -5.50 -21.37 5.38
N ARG A 306 -4.62 -22.33 5.70
CA ARG A 306 -4.76 -23.76 5.38
C ARG A 306 -6.09 -24.31 5.89
N GLU A 307 -6.26 -24.33 7.21
CA GLU A 307 -7.47 -24.83 7.89
C GLU A 307 -8.74 -24.07 7.48
N ARG A 308 -8.75 -22.73 7.63
CA ARG A 308 -9.99 -21.93 7.53
C ARG A 308 -10.43 -21.61 6.10
N LYS A 309 -9.61 -21.95 5.10
CA LYS A 309 -9.94 -21.74 3.68
C LYS A 309 -9.50 -22.90 2.81
N LEU A 310 -8.19 -23.19 2.73
CA LEU A 310 -7.66 -24.10 1.70
C LEU A 310 -8.31 -25.49 1.77
N THR A 311 -8.40 -26.11 2.95
CA THR A 311 -9.01 -27.44 3.14
C THR A 311 -10.39 -27.55 2.47
N SER A 312 -11.36 -26.74 2.90
CA SER A 312 -12.73 -26.72 2.33
C SER A 312 -12.81 -26.38 0.83
N ARG A 313 -11.80 -25.68 0.30
CA ARG A 313 -11.71 -25.34 -1.13
C ARG A 313 -11.21 -26.53 -1.96
N ILE A 314 -10.29 -27.32 -1.42
CA ILE A 314 -9.78 -28.51 -2.08
C ILE A 314 -10.78 -29.66 -1.98
N GLU A 315 -11.35 -29.90 -0.80
CA GLU A 315 -12.45 -30.85 -0.59
C GLU A 315 -13.61 -30.63 -1.59
N PHE A 316 -13.94 -29.37 -1.89
CA PHE A 316 -14.97 -29.05 -2.89
C PHE A 316 -14.57 -29.48 -4.32
N LEU A 317 -13.30 -29.31 -4.71
CA LEU A 317 -12.80 -29.70 -6.03
C LEU A 317 -12.71 -31.23 -6.16
N GLU A 318 -12.28 -31.90 -5.09
CA GLU A 318 -12.27 -33.38 -4.98
C GLU A 318 -13.70 -33.94 -5.03
N GLN A 319 -14.66 -33.31 -4.34
CA GLN A 319 -16.10 -33.63 -4.45
C GLN A 319 -16.69 -33.33 -5.83
N CYS A 320 -16.04 -32.50 -6.66
CA CYS A 320 -16.36 -32.32 -8.08
C CYS A 320 -15.66 -33.36 -8.98
N GLY A 321 -14.89 -34.29 -8.40
CA GLY A 321 -14.15 -35.36 -9.07
C GLY A 321 -12.77 -34.97 -9.61
N LEU A 322 -12.26 -33.78 -9.29
CA LEU A 322 -10.92 -33.36 -9.72
C LEU A 322 -9.85 -34.10 -8.91
N ASN A 323 -8.84 -34.65 -9.59
CA ASN A 323 -7.64 -35.19 -8.95
C ASN A 323 -6.54 -34.11 -8.80
N ALA A 324 -5.40 -34.45 -8.18
CA ALA A 324 -4.28 -33.53 -7.97
C ALA A 324 -3.83 -32.76 -9.23
N GLU A 325 -3.81 -33.43 -10.40
CA GLU A 325 -3.39 -32.84 -11.67
C GLU A 325 -4.49 -31.95 -12.30
N ASP A 326 -5.77 -32.30 -12.13
CA ASP A 326 -6.89 -31.41 -12.46
C ASP A 326 -6.90 -30.18 -11.54
N ILE A 327 -6.61 -30.34 -10.25
CA ILE A 327 -6.50 -29.27 -9.26
C ILE A 327 -5.33 -28.34 -9.60
N PHE A 328 -4.17 -28.88 -9.99
CA PHE A 328 -3.06 -28.08 -10.51
C PHE A 328 -3.46 -27.26 -11.75
N LYS A 329 -4.02 -27.91 -12.77
CA LYS A 329 -4.53 -27.26 -14.00
C LYS A 329 -5.62 -26.20 -13.71
N PHE A 330 -6.43 -26.43 -12.68
CA PHE A 330 -7.46 -25.50 -12.22
C PHE A 330 -6.83 -24.28 -11.53
N LEU A 331 -5.95 -24.49 -10.54
CA LEU A 331 -5.34 -23.41 -9.76
C LEU A 331 -4.38 -22.53 -10.59
N VAL A 332 -3.74 -23.05 -11.64
CA VAL A 332 -3.00 -22.21 -12.60
C VAL A 332 -3.91 -21.26 -13.37
N LYS A 333 -5.17 -21.64 -13.63
CA LYS A 333 -6.16 -20.82 -14.39
C LYS A 333 -7.04 -19.93 -13.52
N ALA A 334 -7.34 -20.36 -12.30
CA ALA A 334 -8.30 -19.74 -11.39
C ALA A 334 -7.79 -19.63 -9.92
N PRO A 335 -6.56 -19.16 -9.67
CA PRO A 335 -5.94 -19.21 -8.33
C PRO A 335 -6.69 -18.38 -7.27
N LEU A 336 -7.48 -17.37 -7.68
CA LEU A 336 -8.33 -16.59 -6.78
C LEU A 336 -9.43 -17.44 -6.10
N PHE A 337 -9.77 -18.62 -6.64
CA PHE A 337 -10.79 -19.49 -6.06
C PHE A 337 -10.53 -19.80 -4.57
N VAL A 338 -9.27 -20.02 -4.19
CA VAL A 338 -8.93 -20.40 -2.81
C VAL A 338 -8.95 -19.21 -1.84
N SER A 339 -8.81 -17.98 -2.31
CA SER A 339 -8.71 -16.79 -1.46
C SER A 339 -10.01 -16.01 -1.29
N LEU A 340 -10.90 -16.04 -2.29
CA LEU A 340 -12.22 -15.39 -2.27
C LEU A 340 -13.08 -15.84 -1.07
N SER A 341 -14.05 -15.01 -0.67
CA SER A 341 -15.02 -15.38 0.37
C SER A 341 -15.90 -16.55 -0.08
N PHE A 342 -16.36 -17.39 0.86
CA PHE A 342 -17.35 -18.43 0.55
C PHE A 342 -18.70 -17.75 0.31
N GLU A 343 -19.32 -17.21 1.37
CA GLU A 343 -20.66 -16.61 1.34
C GLU A 343 -20.77 -15.46 0.33
N ASP A 344 -19.86 -14.49 0.39
CA ASP A 344 -20.02 -13.23 -0.35
C ASP A 344 -19.78 -13.38 -1.86
N ASN A 345 -19.19 -14.49 -2.31
CA ASN A 345 -18.68 -14.62 -3.68
C ASN A 345 -18.87 -16.01 -4.29
N ILE A 346 -18.24 -17.05 -3.73
CA ILE A 346 -18.27 -18.39 -4.33
C ILE A 346 -19.65 -19.04 -4.22
N ALA A 347 -20.31 -18.96 -3.07
CA ALA A 347 -21.67 -19.49 -2.86
C ALA A 347 -22.68 -18.87 -3.83
N LYS A 348 -22.66 -17.54 -3.98
CA LYS A 348 -23.50 -16.81 -4.96
C LYS A 348 -23.26 -17.29 -6.39
N LYS A 349 -22.00 -17.43 -6.80
CA LYS A 349 -21.63 -17.91 -8.16
C LYS A 349 -22.07 -19.35 -8.40
N LEU A 350 -21.89 -20.25 -7.43
CA LEU A 350 -22.40 -21.62 -7.50
C LEU A 350 -23.93 -21.63 -7.64
N ALA A 351 -24.66 -20.81 -6.86
CA ALA A 351 -26.11 -20.69 -6.97
C ALA A 351 -26.58 -20.14 -8.32
N PHE A 352 -25.87 -19.18 -8.92
CA PHE A 352 -26.15 -18.72 -10.29
C PHE A 352 -25.90 -19.81 -11.34
N LEU A 353 -24.79 -20.55 -11.23
CA LEU A 353 -24.45 -21.63 -12.16
C LEU A 353 -25.45 -22.80 -12.06
N VAL A 354 -25.92 -23.15 -10.86
CA VAL A 354 -27.00 -24.15 -10.68
C VAL A 354 -28.31 -23.67 -11.31
N LYS A 355 -28.69 -22.39 -11.10
CA LYS A 355 -29.89 -21.80 -11.75
C LYS A 355 -29.78 -21.73 -13.28
N LEU A 356 -28.56 -21.64 -13.81
CA LEU A 356 -28.25 -21.71 -15.24
C LEU A 356 -28.23 -23.15 -15.78
N GLY A 357 -28.39 -24.17 -14.93
CA GLY A 357 -28.45 -25.59 -15.35
C GLY A 357 -27.13 -26.36 -15.28
N TYR A 358 -26.09 -25.84 -14.63
CA TYR A 358 -24.91 -26.66 -14.27
C TYR A 358 -25.24 -27.61 -13.11
N VAL A 359 -24.92 -28.89 -13.29
CA VAL A 359 -25.07 -29.91 -12.24
C VAL A 359 -24.02 -29.67 -11.14
N TYR A 360 -24.49 -29.51 -9.91
CA TYR A 360 -23.63 -29.30 -8.73
C TYR A 360 -22.70 -30.49 -8.46
N ARG A 361 -21.52 -30.24 -7.87
CA ARG A 361 -20.45 -31.25 -7.65
C ARG A 361 -20.03 -32.02 -8.92
N THR A 362 -19.73 -31.28 -10.00
CA THR A 362 -19.18 -31.84 -11.25
C THR A 362 -17.94 -31.08 -11.72
N LYS A 363 -17.11 -31.71 -12.55
CA LYS A 363 -15.97 -31.05 -13.20
C LYS A 363 -16.40 -29.82 -14.02
N GLU A 364 -17.56 -29.88 -14.69
CA GLU A 364 -18.11 -28.73 -15.42
C GLU A 364 -18.40 -27.55 -14.47
N MET A 365 -19.09 -27.80 -13.35
CA MET A 365 -19.38 -26.78 -12.33
C MET A 365 -18.11 -26.17 -11.75
N ALA A 366 -17.11 -27.00 -11.42
CA ALA A 366 -15.82 -26.54 -10.91
C ALA A 366 -15.13 -25.62 -11.93
N LEU A 367 -14.99 -26.05 -13.18
CA LEU A 367 -14.37 -25.24 -14.25
C LEU A 367 -15.13 -23.93 -14.51
N ALA A 368 -16.47 -23.95 -14.46
CA ALA A 368 -17.29 -22.76 -14.63
C ALA A 368 -17.12 -21.75 -13.48
N VAL A 369 -17.16 -22.18 -12.22
CA VAL A 369 -16.94 -21.27 -11.07
C VAL A 369 -15.49 -20.76 -11.03
N GLY A 370 -14.53 -21.56 -11.50
CA GLY A 370 -13.13 -21.16 -11.71
C GLY A 370 -12.99 -20.02 -12.72
N ALA A 371 -13.58 -20.17 -13.91
CA ALA A 371 -13.61 -19.11 -14.92
C ALA A 371 -14.31 -17.83 -14.41
N ALA A 372 -15.33 -17.98 -13.56
CA ALA A 372 -16.05 -16.89 -12.93
C ALA A 372 -15.30 -16.22 -11.75
N THR A 373 -14.12 -16.67 -11.34
CA THR A 373 -13.41 -16.08 -10.17
C THR A 373 -13.14 -14.57 -10.32
N ARG A 374 -12.87 -14.08 -11.54
CA ARG A 374 -12.47 -12.70 -11.82
C ARG A 374 -13.63 -11.69 -12.02
N THR A 375 -14.88 -12.13 -12.06
CA THR A 375 -16.07 -11.25 -12.11
C THR A 375 -16.71 -11.10 -10.73
N SER A 376 -17.49 -10.05 -10.53
CA SER A 376 -18.48 -10.01 -9.44
C SER A 376 -19.71 -10.87 -9.80
N SER A 377 -20.54 -11.19 -8.81
CA SER A 377 -21.80 -11.93 -9.04
C SER A 377 -22.84 -11.08 -9.77
N GLU A 378 -22.81 -9.77 -9.53
CA GLU A 378 -23.71 -8.77 -10.09
C GLU A 378 -23.39 -8.52 -11.57
N ASN A 379 -22.12 -8.47 -11.96
CA ASN A 379 -21.74 -8.41 -13.38
C ASN A 379 -22.09 -9.71 -14.11
N MET A 380 -21.92 -10.89 -13.49
CA MET A 380 -22.39 -12.16 -14.07
C MET A 380 -23.91 -12.13 -14.32
N GLN A 381 -24.70 -11.63 -13.36
CA GLN A 381 -26.14 -11.49 -13.52
C GLN A 381 -26.51 -10.52 -14.67
N LYS A 382 -25.81 -9.38 -14.79
CA LYS A 382 -25.98 -8.45 -15.93
C LYS A 382 -25.68 -9.13 -17.27
N VAL A 383 -24.58 -9.88 -17.35
CA VAL A 383 -24.17 -10.61 -18.56
C VAL A 383 -25.21 -11.65 -18.98
N ILE A 384 -25.78 -12.41 -18.04
CA ILE A 384 -26.87 -13.37 -18.33
C ILE A 384 -28.13 -12.62 -18.79
N GLY A 385 -28.50 -11.53 -18.13
CA GLY A 385 -29.63 -10.68 -18.53
C GLY A 385 -29.47 -10.07 -19.94
N LEU A 386 -28.25 -9.70 -20.32
CA LEU A 386 -27.92 -9.23 -21.66
C LEU A 386 -28.13 -10.33 -22.71
N PHE A 387 -27.71 -11.57 -22.45
CA PHE A 387 -28.01 -12.67 -23.37
C PHE A 387 -29.53 -12.88 -23.53
N PHE A 388 -30.30 -12.77 -22.45
CA PHE A 388 -31.76 -12.88 -22.52
C PHE A 388 -32.40 -11.71 -23.28
N SER A 389 -31.89 -10.48 -23.19
CA SER A 389 -32.40 -9.34 -23.98
C SER A 389 -32.06 -9.44 -25.48
N TYR A 390 -31.02 -10.20 -25.83
CA TYR A 390 -30.70 -10.57 -27.22
C TYR A 390 -31.34 -11.91 -27.66
N GLY A 391 -32.30 -12.45 -26.90
CA GLY A 391 -33.16 -13.56 -27.31
C GLY A 391 -32.64 -14.97 -27.02
N PHE A 392 -31.51 -15.12 -26.32
CA PHE A 392 -31.01 -16.45 -25.92
C PHE A 392 -31.83 -17.04 -24.77
N SER A 393 -32.02 -18.36 -24.79
CA SER A 393 -32.60 -19.12 -23.67
C SER A 393 -31.60 -19.38 -22.54
N CYS A 394 -32.07 -20.00 -21.44
CA CYS A 394 -31.19 -20.45 -20.36
C CYS A 394 -30.23 -21.54 -20.86
N GLU A 395 -30.77 -22.45 -21.66
CA GLU A 395 -30.12 -23.58 -22.31
C GLU A 395 -29.04 -23.12 -23.29
N ASP A 396 -29.30 -22.05 -24.05
CA ASP A 396 -28.34 -21.41 -24.96
C ASP A 396 -27.14 -20.82 -24.21
N VAL A 397 -27.40 -20.06 -23.14
CA VAL A 397 -26.33 -19.45 -22.33
C VAL A 397 -25.51 -20.53 -21.63
N LEU A 398 -26.13 -21.60 -21.16
CA LEU A 398 -25.48 -22.80 -20.63
C LEU A 398 -24.63 -23.53 -21.69
N ALA A 399 -25.12 -23.66 -22.93
CA ALA A 399 -24.38 -24.27 -24.03
C ALA A 399 -23.17 -23.41 -24.44
N MET A 400 -23.33 -22.08 -24.49
CA MET A 400 -22.23 -21.14 -24.71
C MET A 400 -21.20 -21.20 -23.58
N SER A 401 -21.62 -21.22 -22.32
CA SER A 401 -20.70 -21.26 -21.17
C SER A 401 -20.03 -22.62 -20.96
N ARG A 402 -20.63 -23.72 -21.43
CA ARG A 402 -19.93 -25.03 -21.54
C ARG A 402 -18.81 -24.99 -22.56
N LYS A 403 -19.05 -24.43 -23.76
CA LYS A 403 -18.03 -24.28 -24.81
C LYS A 403 -16.95 -23.27 -24.45
N HIS A 404 -17.31 -22.20 -23.75
CA HIS A 404 -16.42 -21.08 -23.41
C HIS A 404 -16.78 -20.46 -22.05
N PRO A 405 -16.33 -21.05 -20.92
CA PRO A 405 -16.72 -20.61 -19.56
C PRO A 405 -16.43 -19.14 -19.25
N GLN A 406 -15.46 -18.53 -19.94
CA GLN A 406 -15.13 -17.11 -19.80
C GLN A 406 -16.22 -16.17 -20.36
N VAL A 407 -17.25 -16.68 -21.04
CA VAL A 407 -18.38 -15.86 -21.51
C VAL A 407 -19.08 -15.14 -20.35
N LEU A 408 -19.16 -15.77 -19.17
CA LEU A 408 -19.86 -15.25 -17.98
C LEU A 408 -19.02 -14.29 -17.11
N GLN A 409 -17.73 -14.05 -17.45
CA GLN A 409 -16.83 -13.15 -16.69
C GLN A 409 -16.42 -11.88 -17.45
N TYR A 410 -16.96 -11.65 -18.65
CA TYR A 410 -16.70 -10.43 -19.40
C TYR A 410 -17.49 -9.23 -18.83
N ASN A 411 -17.01 -8.01 -19.09
CA ASN A 411 -17.73 -6.78 -18.73
C ASN A 411 -18.96 -6.61 -19.64
N CYS A 412 -20.13 -6.36 -19.06
CA CYS A 412 -21.41 -6.31 -19.76
C CYS A 412 -21.43 -5.28 -20.91
N GLU A 413 -20.99 -4.05 -20.66
CA GLU A 413 -20.96 -2.95 -21.66
C GLU A 413 -20.04 -3.28 -22.85
N SER A 414 -18.95 -4.02 -22.62
CA SER A 414 -18.04 -4.51 -23.66
C SER A 414 -18.61 -5.71 -24.43
N LEU A 415 -19.57 -6.45 -23.88
CA LEU A 415 -20.32 -7.48 -24.62
C LEU A 415 -21.38 -6.84 -25.51
N GLU A 416 -22.15 -5.91 -24.96
CA GLU A 416 -23.23 -5.20 -25.65
C GLU A 416 -22.73 -4.57 -26.96
N LYS A 417 -21.65 -3.78 -26.89
CA LYS A 417 -20.99 -3.19 -28.07
C LYS A 417 -20.46 -4.19 -29.11
N LYS A 418 -20.27 -5.46 -28.73
CA LYS A 418 -19.90 -6.55 -29.66
C LYS A 418 -21.13 -7.25 -30.24
N MET A 419 -22.24 -7.31 -29.50
CA MET A 419 -23.55 -7.74 -30.03
C MET A 419 -24.06 -6.75 -31.07
N GLU A 420 -24.05 -5.46 -30.72
CA GLU A 420 -24.42 -4.35 -31.62
C GLU A 420 -23.62 -4.41 -32.92
N PHE A 421 -22.28 -4.51 -32.84
CA PHE A 421 -21.43 -4.60 -34.03
C PHE A 421 -21.65 -5.89 -34.84
N LEU A 422 -21.99 -7.01 -34.19
CA LEU A 422 -22.30 -8.27 -34.88
C LEU A 422 -23.60 -8.17 -35.69
N ILE A 423 -24.61 -7.52 -35.12
CA ILE A 423 -25.97 -7.45 -35.70
C ILE A 423 -26.08 -6.30 -36.71
N ASN A 424 -25.62 -5.10 -36.36
CA ASN A 424 -25.81 -3.88 -37.15
C ASN A 424 -24.78 -3.77 -38.27
N ASP A 425 -23.49 -3.73 -37.93
CA ASP A 425 -22.39 -3.52 -38.88
C ASP A 425 -22.05 -4.80 -39.65
N MET A 426 -21.87 -5.92 -38.95
CA MET A 426 -21.50 -7.19 -39.59
C MET A 426 -22.69 -7.89 -40.29
N GLN A 427 -23.93 -7.50 -39.95
CA GLN A 427 -25.19 -8.03 -40.48
C GLN A 427 -25.31 -9.56 -40.32
N ARG A 428 -25.24 -10.03 -39.08
CA ARG A 428 -25.26 -11.45 -38.72
C ARG A 428 -26.31 -11.81 -37.68
N ASP A 429 -26.71 -13.08 -37.73
CA ASP A 429 -27.53 -13.72 -36.72
C ASP A 429 -26.73 -13.88 -35.42
N VAL A 430 -27.33 -13.47 -34.30
CA VAL A 430 -26.69 -13.53 -32.98
C VAL A 430 -26.44 -14.98 -32.53
N GLY A 431 -27.24 -15.94 -33.03
CA GLY A 431 -27.09 -17.38 -32.83
C GLY A 431 -25.80 -17.98 -33.39
N GLU A 432 -25.03 -17.29 -34.24
CA GLU A 432 -23.65 -17.70 -34.56
C GLU A 432 -22.78 -17.84 -33.29
N LEU A 433 -23.10 -17.11 -32.22
CA LEU A 433 -22.41 -17.19 -30.93
C LEU A 433 -22.63 -18.52 -30.20
N LEU A 434 -23.72 -19.26 -30.46
CA LEU A 434 -23.87 -20.63 -29.95
C LEU A 434 -22.76 -21.54 -30.46
N ASN A 435 -22.24 -21.26 -31.66
CA ASN A 435 -21.16 -22.01 -32.30
C ASN A 435 -19.78 -21.42 -32.00
N PHE A 436 -19.68 -20.10 -31.76
CA PHE A 436 -18.40 -19.44 -31.47
C PHE A 436 -18.50 -18.34 -30.39
N PRO A 437 -18.75 -18.68 -29.10
CA PRO A 437 -18.87 -17.67 -28.04
C PRO A 437 -17.55 -16.95 -27.77
N ALA A 438 -16.43 -17.54 -28.19
CA ALA A 438 -15.10 -16.93 -28.13
C ALA A 438 -14.97 -15.63 -28.94
N PHE A 439 -15.89 -15.35 -29.90
CA PHE A 439 -16.03 -14.03 -30.55
C PHE A 439 -15.99 -12.90 -29.53
N LEU A 440 -16.79 -13.03 -28.46
CA LEU A 440 -16.95 -12.03 -27.41
C LEU A 440 -15.67 -11.78 -26.60
N GLY A 441 -14.71 -12.71 -26.65
CA GLY A 441 -13.42 -12.60 -25.99
C GLY A 441 -12.37 -11.78 -26.73
N TYR A 442 -12.57 -11.47 -28.02
CA TYR A 442 -11.64 -10.63 -28.77
C TYR A 442 -11.85 -9.14 -28.47
N LYS A 443 -10.81 -8.33 -28.74
CA LYS A 443 -10.93 -6.86 -28.76
C LYS A 443 -11.81 -6.44 -29.94
N LEU A 444 -12.72 -5.49 -29.70
CA LEU A 444 -13.66 -5.00 -30.72
C LEU A 444 -12.89 -4.34 -31.87
N ASP A 445 -12.18 -3.26 -31.60
CA ASP A 445 -11.56 -2.44 -32.64
C ASP A 445 -10.31 -3.13 -33.24
N ASP A 446 -9.31 -3.46 -32.41
CA ASP A 446 -8.03 -4.08 -32.83
C ASP A 446 -8.17 -5.40 -33.62
N ARG A 447 -9.30 -6.12 -33.53
CA ARG A 447 -9.42 -7.48 -34.09
C ARG A 447 -10.76 -7.84 -34.71
N ILE A 448 -11.89 -7.38 -34.17
CA ILE A 448 -13.20 -7.68 -34.80
C ILE A 448 -13.43 -6.72 -35.98
N LYS A 449 -13.41 -5.41 -35.73
CA LYS A 449 -13.60 -4.36 -36.76
C LYS A 449 -12.51 -4.41 -37.83
N TYR A 450 -11.25 -4.25 -37.43
CA TYR A 450 -10.10 -4.20 -38.33
C TYR A 450 -10.04 -5.38 -39.32
N ARG A 451 -10.30 -6.61 -38.85
CA ARG A 451 -10.33 -7.79 -39.72
C ARG A 451 -11.56 -7.86 -40.60
N TYR A 452 -12.72 -7.41 -40.12
CA TYR A 452 -13.95 -7.35 -40.90
C TYR A 452 -13.85 -6.34 -42.05
N GLU A 453 -13.36 -5.13 -41.78
CA GLU A 453 -13.12 -4.05 -42.75
C GLU A 453 -12.22 -4.52 -43.89
N ILE A 454 -11.03 -5.05 -43.57
CA ILE A 454 -10.11 -5.66 -44.55
C ILE A 454 -10.79 -6.76 -45.36
N LYS A 455 -11.71 -7.54 -44.77
CA LYS A 455 -12.38 -8.61 -45.50
C LYS A 455 -13.47 -8.11 -46.44
N MET A 456 -14.19 -7.05 -46.07
CA MET A 456 -15.14 -6.39 -46.96
C MET A 456 -14.43 -5.80 -48.18
N ALA A 457 -13.27 -5.17 -47.98
CA ALA A 457 -12.40 -4.72 -49.08
C ALA A 457 -11.92 -5.87 -49.97
N ASN A 458 -11.47 -6.99 -49.39
CA ASN A 458 -10.71 -7.99 -50.14
C ASN A 458 -11.56 -9.04 -50.88
N ARG A 459 -12.77 -9.40 -50.40
CA ARG A 459 -13.54 -10.56 -50.94
C ARG A 459 -15.07 -10.47 -50.87
N GLY A 460 -15.66 -9.37 -50.37
CA GLY A 460 -17.10 -9.28 -50.15
C GLY A 460 -17.64 -10.19 -49.03
N LYS A 461 -18.99 -10.26 -48.91
CA LYS A 461 -19.68 -11.02 -47.85
C LYS A 461 -19.62 -12.53 -48.10
N GLY A 462 -19.44 -13.34 -47.05
CA GLY A 462 -19.66 -14.80 -47.13
C GLY A 462 -18.89 -15.74 -46.18
N SER A 463 -17.83 -15.31 -45.49
CA SER A 463 -17.06 -16.23 -44.61
C SER A 463 -17.60 -16.34 -43.19
N SER A 464 -17.42 -17.48 -42.52
CA SER A 464 -17.72 -17.62 -41.08
C SER A 464 -16.87 -16.72 -40.18
N ILE A 465 -17.45 -16.31 -39.03
CA ILE A 465 -16.74 -15.54 -37.98
C ILE A 465 -15.51 -16.31 -37.48
N ILE A 466 -15.63 -17.64 -37.36
CA ILE A 466 -14.56 -18.53 -36.89
C ILE A 466 -13.31 -18.34 -37.75
N HIS A 467 -13.40 -18.48 -39.09
CA HIS A 467 -12.24 -18.30 -39.97
C HIS A 467 -11.72 -16.85 -39.94
N LEU A 468 -12.58 -15.84 -39.72
CA LEU A 468 -12.15 -14.45 -39.64
C LEU A 468 -11.23 -14.19 -38.42
N LEU A 469 -11.60 -14.70 -37.24
CA LEU A 469 -11.02 -14.28 -35.97
C LEU A 469 -10.10 -15.30 -35.29
N SER A 470 -10.26 -16.61 -35.57
CA SER A 470 -9.45 -17.66 -34.93
C SER A 470 -7.99 -17.66 -35.40
N VAL A 471 -7.74 -17.29 -36.67
CA VAL A 471 -6.39 -17.30 -37.25
C VAL A 471 -5.45 -16.35 -36.52
N SER A 472 -4.20 -16.78 -36.32
CA SER A 472 -3.16 -15.95 -35.67
C SER A 472 -2.86 -14.69 -36.48
N ASP A 473 -2.43 -13.63 -35.82
CA ASP A 473 -2.22 -12.33 -36.45
C ASP A 473 -1.14 -12.40 -37.53
N LYS A 474 -0.03 -13.13 -37.28
CA LYS A 474 0.98 -13.44 -38.31
C LYS A 474 0.38 -14.12 -39.54
N SER A 475 -0.56 -15.06 -39.36
CA SER A 475 -1.23 -15.74 -40.49
C SER A 475 -2.20 -14.82 -41.23
N PHE A 476 -2.92 -13.96 -40.50
CA PHE A 476 -3.82 -12.95 -41.06
C PHE A 476 -3.05 -11.91 -41.90
N TYR A 477 -1.98 -11.34 -41.36
CA TYR A 477 -1.16 -10.35 -42.05
C TYR A 477 -0.47 -10.94 -43.29
N VAL A 478 0.17 -12.12 -43.19
CA VAL A 478 0.77 -12.77 -44.38
C VAL A 478 -0.27 -13.04 -45.49
N LYS A 479 -1.51 -13.41 -45.13
CA LYS A 479 -2.59 -13.62 -46.11
C LYS A 479 -3.18 -12.31 -46.66
N THR A 480 -2.99 -11.20 -45.95
CA THR A 480 -3.44 -9.86 -46.37
C THR A 480 -2.38 -9.19 -47.25
N ASN A 481 -1.11 -9.19 -46.84
CA ASN A 481 0.00 -8.64 -47.60
C ASN A 481 0.14 -9.32 -48.97
N LYS A 482 0.08 -10.66 -49.03
CA LYS A 482 0.07 -11.41 -50.30
C LYS A 482 -1.11 -11.10 -51.24
N TRP A 483 -2.19 -10.51 -50.71
CA TRP A 483 -3.29 -10.01 -51.53
C TRP A 483 -3.06 -8.56 -51.96
N ILE A 484 -2.49 -7.71 -51.08
CA ILE A 484 -2.07 -6.34 -51.43
C ILE A 484 -1.04 -6.39 -52.56
N GLU A 485 0.01 -7.21 -52.41
CA GLU A 485 1.05 -7.49 -53.42
C GLU A 485 0.41 -7.91 -54.76
N ALA A 486 -0.43 -8.95 -54.76
CA ALA A 486 -1.10 -9.42 -55.97
C ALA A 486 -2.05 -8.38 -56.62
N VAL A 487 -2.59 -7.44 -55.84
CA VAL A 487 -3.45 -6.36 -56.35
C VAL A 487 -2.64 -5.16 -56.84
N THR A 488 -1.46 -4.88 -56.28
CA THR A 488 -0.54 -3.90 -56.88
C THR A 488 -0.01 -4.39 -58.21
N ASP A 489 0.41 -5.66 -58.29
CA ASP A 489 0.96 -6.27 -59.51
C ASP A 489 -0.10 -6.29 -60.64
N CYS A 490 -1.34 -6.71 -60.32
CA CYS A 490 -2.46 -6.71 -61.27
C CYS A 490 -2.90 -5.31 -61.75
N ASN A 491 -2.44 -4.23 -61.11
CA ASN A 491 -2.72 -2.86 -61.52
C ASN A 491 -1.56 -2.23 -62.31
N SER A 492 -0.30 -2.63 -62.07
CA SER A 492 0.82 -2.23 -62.95
C SER A 492 0.69 -2.81 -64.35
N ASP A 493 0.23 -4.05 -64.48
CA ASP A 493 0.05 -4.73 -65.78
C ASP A 493 -1.07 -4.11 -66.67
N ARG A 494 -1.84 -3.16 -66.13
CA ARG A 494 -2.88 -2.40 -66.85
C ARG A 494 -2.49 -0.95 -67.15
N ALA A 495 -1.27 -0.55 -66.79
CA ALA A 495 -0.77 0.81 -66.90
C ALA A 495 0.27 1.01 -68.04
N SER A 496 0.42 0.02 -68.92
CA SER A 496 1.23 0.10 -70.15
C SER A 496 0.30 0.20 -71.37
N PRO A 497 0.40 1.24 -72.21
CA PRO A 497 -0.41 1.40 -73.43
C PRO A 497 0.12 0.60 -74.63
#